data_AF-A0A370DLN4-F1
#
_entry.id   AF-A0A370DLN4-F1
#
_cell.length_a   1.000
_cell.length_b   1.000
_cell.length_c   1.000
_cell.angle_alpha   90.00
_cell.angle_beta   90.00
_cell.angle_gamma   90.00
#
_symmetry.space_group_name_H-M   'P 1'
#
loop_
_entity.id
_entity.type
_entity.pdbx_description
1 polymer ?
#
loop_
_entity_poly.entity_id
_entity_poly.type
_entity_poly.pdbx_seq_one_letter_code
_entity_poly.pdbx_strand_id
1 'polypeptide(L)'
;MYLPIGSKIDRYGHGGGTFASPYRTKFEKRSLPAGSEKLPYTAYIVKKRLPVYSGTVAPAFGKIGLGIQYRFSKSVDSLVKEGYLQPIKKE
;
A
#
# COMPACT_ATOMS: atom_id res chain seq x y z
N MET A 1 -9.31 -5.64 -10.07
CA MET A 1 -9.80 -4.26 -10.31
C MET A 1 -8.63 -3.38 -10.76
N TYR A 2 -8.85 -2.09 -11.02
CA TYR A 2 -7.78 -1.15 -11.36
C TYR A 2 -7.83 0.09 -10.47
N LEU A 3 -6.66 0.59 -10.07
CA LEU A 3 -6.55 1.93 -9.51
C LEU A 3 -6.43 2.96 -10.65
N PRO A 4 -7.30 3.99 -10.69
CA PRO A 4 -7.19 5.05 -11.68
C PRO A 4 -5.94 5.90 -11.45
N ILE A 5 -5.48 6.56 -12.51
CA ILE A 5 -4.40 7.54 -12.44
C ILE A 5 -4.80 8.64 -11.44
N GLY A 6 -3.86 9.07 -10.61
CA GLY A 6 -4.10 10.03 -9.53
C GLY A 6 -4.50 9.42 -8.18
N SER A 7 -4.85 8.13 -8.14
CA SER A 7 -5.12 7.44 -6.87
C SER A 7 -3.91 7.53 -5.93
N LYS A 8 -4.17 7.77 -4.65
CA LYS A 8 -3.13 7.77 -3.60
C LYS A 8 -3.21 6.50 -2.78
N ILE A 9 -2.06 5.88 -2.57
CA ILE A 9 -1.90 4.69 -1.72
C ILE A 9 -0.70 4.90 -0.80
N ASP A 10 -0.62 4.13 0.28
CA ASP A 10 0.53 4.13 1.17
C ASP A 10 0.80 2.74 1.76
N ARG A 11 1.98 2.59 2.36
CA ARG A 11 2.39 1.34 2.98
C ARG A 11 3.46 1.56 4.05
N TYR A 12 3.53 0.59 4.95
CA TYR A 12 4.67 0.36 5.83
C TYR A 12 5.46 -0.82 5.27
N GLY A 13 6.78 -0.69 5.15
CA GLY A 13 7.67 -1.75 4.70
C GLY A 13 8.50 -1.38 3.47
N HIS A 14 9.62 -2.09 3.31
CA HIS A 14 10.58 -1.90 2.21
C HIS A 14 9.98 -2.19 0.83
N GLY A 15 10.60 -1.66 -0.23
CA GLY A 15 10.04 -1.65 -1.58
C GLY A 15 9.87 -3.01 -2.26
N GLY A 16 10.51 -4.07 -1.73
CA GLY A 16 10.34 -5.45 -2.20
C GLY A 16 8.94 -6.05 -1.96
N GLY A 17 8.15 -5.51 -1.02
CA GLY A 17 6.81 -6.06 -0.75
C GLY A 17 5.75 -5.65 -1.78
N THR A 18 4.63 -6.34 -1.79
CA THR A 18 3.58 -6.24 -2.84
C THR A 18 2.24 -5.70 -2.35
N PHE A 19 2.14 -5.25 -1.09
CA PHE A 19 0.91 -4.75 -0.50
C PHE A 19 0.93 -3.24 -0.27
N ALA A 20 -0.22 -2.60 -0.39
CA ALA A 20 -0.47 -1.23 0.02
C ALA A 20 -1.93 -1.07 0.48
N SER A 21 -2.26 0.07 1.05
CA SER A 21 -3.63 0.44 1.43
C SER A 21 -4.01 1.78 0.77
N PRO A 22 -5.30 2.14 0.73
CA PRO A 22 -5.70 3.51 0.42
C PRO A 22 -4.95 4.50 1.32
N TYR A 23 -4.59 5.64 0.75
CA TYR A 23 -3.85 6.67 1.47
C TYR A 23 -4.56 7.07 2.77
N ARG A 24 -3.78 7.23 3.84
CA ARG A 24 -4.20 7.51 5.23
C ARG A 24 -5.08 6.44 5.86
N THR A 25 -4.99 5.18 5.41
CA THR A 25 -5.60 4.05 6.15
C THR A 25 -4.96 3.95 7.54
N LYS A 26 -5.78 3.95 8.60
CA LYS A 26 -5.29 3.83 10.00
C LYS A 26 -4.47 2.54 10.19
N PHE A 27 -3.44 2.57 11.03
CA PHE A 27 -2.53 1.44 11.21
C PHE A 27 -3.26 0.17 11.69
N GLU A 28 -4.21 0.31 12.61
CA GLU A 28 -5.01 -0.80 13.16
C GLU A 28 -5.87 -1.47 12.09
N LYS A 29 -6.23 -0.74 11.03
CA LYS A 29 -7.02 -1.26 9.92
C LYS A 29 -6.22 -2.10 8.92
N ARG A 30 -4.89 -2.13 9.07
CA ARG A 30 -3.96 -2.85 8.18
C ARG A 30 -3.58 -4.24 8.70
N SER A 31 -3.96 -4.58 9.94
CA SER A 31 -3.60 -5.84 10.61
C SER A 31 -2.14 -6.23 10.38
N LEU A 32 -1.22 -5.33 10.72
CA LEU A 32 0.21 -5.56 10.61
C LEU A 32 0.80 -6.04 11.95
N PRO A 33 1.86 -6.88 11.94
CA PRO A 33 2.60 -7.25 13.13
C PRO A 33 3.15 -6.02 13.87
N ALA A 34 3.27 -6.11 15.20
CA ALA A 34 3.93 -5.09 16.01
C ALA A 34 5.36 -4.83 15.49
N GLY A 35 5.79 -3.56 15.48
CA GLY A 35 7.06 -3.12 14.91
C GLY A 35 6.96 -2.73 13.44
N SER A 36 5.90 -3.09 12.73
CA SER A 36 5.70 -2.67 11.33
C SER A 36 5.55 -1.16 11.19
N GLU A 37 5.07 -0.47 12.22
CA GLU A 37 4.98 0.99 12.30
C GLU A 37 6.36 1.68 12.28
N LYS A 38 7.43 0.95 12.59
CA LYS A 38 8.82 1.43 12.56
C LYS A 38 9.47 1.21 11.19
N LEU A 39 8.84 0.43 10.31
CA LEU A 39 9.33 0.23 8.94
C LEU A 39 9.11 1.51 8.11
N PRO A 40 9.84 1.67 6.98
CA PRO A 40 9.66 2.82 6.11
C PRO A 40 8.20 3.01 5.72
N TYR A 41 7.67 4.21 5.97
CA TYR A 41 6.35 4.62 5.54
C TYR A 41 6.47 5.46 4.27
N THR A 42 5.89 4.97 3.18
CA THR A 42 5.93 5.65 1.89
C THR A 42 4.53 5.76 1.31
N ALA A 43 4.18 6.96 0.87
CA ALA A 43 2.97 7.22 0.10
C ALA A 43 3.32 7.35 -1.38
N TYR A 44 2.42 6.89 -2.25
CA TYR A 44 2.59 6.91 -3.69
C TYR A 44 1.35 7.48 -4.37
N ILE A 45 1.57 8.11 -5.53
CA ILE A 45 0.51 8.44 -6.48
C ILE A 45 0.60 7.50 -7.69
N VAL A 46 -0.56 6.99 -8.12
CA VAL A 46 -0.68 6.13 -9.30
C VAL A 46 -0.53 7.01 -10.55
N LYS A 47 0.46 6.72 -11.38
CA LYS A 47 0.77 7.48 -12.61
C LYS A 47 0.26 6.82 -13.88
N LYS A 48 -0.01 5.51 -13.83
CA LYS A 48 -0.59 4.71 -14.92
C LYS A 48 -1.69 3.84 -14.32
N ARG A 49 -2.75 3.53 -15.09
CA ARG A 49 -3.82 2.64 -14.63
C ARG A 49 -3.22 1.33 -14.13
N LEU A 50 -3.38 1.05 -12.83
CA LEU A 50 -2.63 -0.01 -12.15
C LEU A 50 -3.57 -1.18 -11.82
N PRO A 51 -3.39 -2.38 -12.42
CA PRO A 51 -4.14 -3.56 -12.02
C PRO A 51 -3.79 -3.97 -10.58
N VAL A 52 -4.82 -4.20 -9.77
CA VAL A 52 -4.67 -4.64 -8.37
C VAL A 52 -5.69 -5.72 -8.03
N TYR A 53 -5.30 -6.61 -7.12
CA TYR A 53 -6.23 -7.38 -6.32
C TYR A 53 -6.62 -6.54 -5.12
N SER A 54 -7.92 -6.34 -4.89
CA SER A 54 -8.41 -5.61 -3.72
C SER A 54 -9.19 -6.55 -2.82
N GLY A 55 -9.10 -6.32 -1.52
CA GLY A 55 -9.87 -7.06 -0.54
C GLY A 55 -9.88 -6.37 0.81
N THR A 56 -10.80 -6.80 1.65
CA THR A 56 -10.86 -6.39 3.05
C THR A 56 -9.77 -7.13 3.82
N VAL A 57 -9.02 -6.39 4.64
CA VAL A 57 -8.01 -6.94 5.53
C VAL A 57 -8.72 -7.71 6.65
N ALA A 58 -8.38 -8.98 6.86
CA ALA A 58 -8.89 -9.75 7.98
C ALA A 58 -8.30 -9.27 9.32
N PRO A 59 -9.02 -9.40 10.44
CA PRO A 59 -8.43 -9.20 11.77
C PRO A 59 -7.24 -10.14 11.99
N ALA A 60 -6.11 -9.60 12.46
CA ALA A 60 -4.90 -10.37 12.79
C ALA A 60 -3.99 -9.56 13.73
N PHE A 61 -3.03 -10.23 14.38
CA PHE A 61 -2.03 -9.62 15.28
C PHE A 61 -2.64 -8.74 16.39
N GLY A 62 -3.83 -9.11 16.89
CA GLY A 62 -4.56 -8.33 17.90
C GLY A 62 -5.09 -6.98 17.38
N LYS A 63 -5.17 -6.80 16.06
CA LYS A 63 -5.68 -5.60 15.40
C LYS A 63 -7.02 -5.90 14.72
N ILE A 64 -7.86 -4.87 14.65
CA ILE A 64 -9.21 -4.97 14.10
C ILE A 64 -9.23 -5.30 12.61
N GLY A 65 -8.26 -4.82 11.84
CA GLY A 65 -8.27 -4.95 10.38
C GLY A 65 -9.44 -4.20 9.76
N LEU A 66 -10.13 -4.83 8.81
CA LEU A 66 -11.29 -4.29 8.09
C LEU A 66 -11.00 -3.06 7.23
N GLY A 67 -9.73 -2.69 7.07
CA GLY A 67 -9.30 -1.75 6.04
C GLY A 67 -9.34 -2.40 4.66
N ILE A 68 -9.21 -1.58 3.62
CA ILE A 68 -8.97 -2.07 2.26
C ILE A 68 -7.47 -2.26 2.07
N GLN A 69 -7.09 -3.36 1.44
CA GLN A 69 -5.75 -3.59 0.93
C GLN A 69 -5.75 -3.80 -0.57
N TYR A 70 -4.63 -3.45 -1.18
CA TYR A 70 -4.30 -3.70 -2.56
C TYR A 70 -3.06 -4.59 -2.61
N ARG A 71 -3.15 -5.70 -3.35
CA ARG A 71 -2.01 -6.55 -3.69
C ARG A 71 -1.66 -6.39 -5.15
N PHE A 72 -0.39 -6.14 -5.40
CA PHE A 72 0.21 -6.03 -6.73
C PHE A 72 0.76 -7.37 -7.20
N SER A 73 0.89 -7.55 -8.52
CA SER A 73 1.58 -8.70 -9.11
C SER A 73 3.11 -8.58 -9.05
N LYS A 74 3.63 -7.36 -8.86
CA LYS A 74 5.06 -7.03 -8.77
C LYS A 74 5.36 -6.29 -7.47
N SER A 75 6.63 -6.21 -7.09
CA SER A 75 7.06 -5.39 -5.95
C SER A 75 6.80 -3.90 -6.22
N VAL A 76 6.70 -3.12 -5.15
CA VAL A 76 6.50 -1.67 -5.27
C VAL A 76 7.72 -1.01 -5.95
N ASP A 77 8.94 -1.47 -5.69
CA ASP A 77 10.12 -0.97 -6.40
C ASP A 77 10.05 -1.19 -7.91
N SER A 78 9.61 -2.38 -8.35
CA SER A 78 9.39 -2.64 -9.78
C SER A 78 8.33 -1.70 -10.36
N LEU A 79 7.22 -1.50 -9.64
CA LEU A 79 6.15 -0.59 -10.09
C LEU A 79 6.60 0.88 -10.14
N VAL A 80 7.50 1.30 -9.24
CA VAL A 80 8.12 2.63 -9.29
C VAL A 80 9.04 2.74 -10.50
N LYS A 81 9.93 1.76 -10.71
CA LYS A 81 10.86 1.72 -11.85
C LYS A 81 10.13 1.72 -13.20
N GLU A 82 9.01 1.02 -13.30
CA GLU A 82 8.17 0.96 -14.51
C GLU A 82 7.25 2.20 -14.67
N GLY A 83 7.27 3.12 -13.71
CA GLY A 83 6.51 4.37 -13.73
C GLY A 83 5.00 4.20 -13.49
N TYR A 84 4.56 3.11 -12.88
CA TYR A 84 3.18 2.96 -12.41
C TYR A 84 2.93 3.74 -11.11
N LEU A 85 3.93 3.75 -10.22
CA LEU A 85 3.87 4.44 -8.93
C LEU A 85 4.96 5.51 -8.86
N GLN A 86 4.61 6.64 -8.26
CA GLN A 86 5.57 7.70 -7.95
C GLN A 86 5.50 8.01 -6.45
N PRO A 87 6.62 7.93 -5.71
CA PRO A 87 6.65 8.34 -4.30
C PRO A 87 6.23 9.81 -4.15
N ILE A 88 5.39 10.08 -3.16
CA ILE A 88 5.01 11.44 -2.77
C ILE A 88 6.07 11.92 -1.78
N LYS A 89 6.77 13.02 -2.10
CA LYS A 89 7.67 13.66 -1.14
C LYS A 89 6.84 14.17 0.04
N LYS A 90 7.30 13.89 1.27
CA LYS A 90 6.80 14.64 2.43
C LYS A 90 7.40 16.04 2.34
N GLU A 91 6.54 17.05 2.45
CA GLU A 91 6.95 18.42 2.78
C GLU A 91 7.44 18.47 4.23
#